data_AF-A0A285D7H2-F1
#
_entry.id   AF-A0A285D7H2-F1
#
_cell.length_a   1.000
_cell.length_b   1.000
_cell.length_c   1.000
_cell.angle_alpha   90.00
_cell.angle_beta   90.00
_cell.angle_gamma   90.00
#
_symmetry.space_group_name_H-M   'P 1'
#
loop_
_entity.id
_entity.type
_entity.pdbx_description
1 polymer ?
#
loop_
_entity_poly.entity_id
_entity_poly.type
_entity_poly.pdbx_seq_one_letter_code
_entity_poly.pdbx_strand_id
1 'polypeptide(L)' 'MSIFYYELIDCDQECDSLALVAYGGTLSQFLKIFYGIPPVSPYAILTGDIGVHHIQITKNMKKTFFLNRQDHLEGL' A
#
# COMPACT_ATOMS: atom_id res chain seq x y z
N MET A 1 4.58 -10.41 11.23
CA MET A 1 4.26 -9.17 10.48
C MET A 1 4.50 -9.33 8.98
N SER A 2 5.66 -9.84 8.53
CA SER A 2 5.90 -10.16 7.10
C SER A 2 4.90 -11.16 6.49
N ILE A 3 4.57 -12.23 7.23
CA ILE A 3 3.68 -13.31 6.77
C ILE A 3 2.26 -12.79 6.44
N PHE A 4 1.73 -11.87 7.24
CA PHE A 4 0.39 -11.31 7.05
C PHE A 4 0.26 -10.52 5.73
N TYR A 5 1.27 -9.74 5.36
CA TYR A 5 1.23 -9.02 4.09
C TYR A 5 1.34 -9.94 2.88
N TYR A 6 2.05 -11.06 3.02
CA TYR A 6 2.15 -12.06 1.97
C TYR A 6 0.79 -12.74 1.73
N GLU A 7 0.09 -13.12 2.80
CA GLU A 7 -1.27 -13.67 2.74
C GLU A 7 -2.29 -12.70 2.11
N LEU A 8 -2.16 -11.39 2.38
CA LEU A 8 -2.99 -10.37 1.75
C LEU A 8 -2.72 -10.22 0.25
N ILE A 9 -1.47 -10.38 -0.18
CA ILE A 9 -1.10 -10.35 -1.61
C ILE A 9 -1.56 -11.63 -2.30
N ASP A 10 -1.50 -12.79 -1.63
CA ASP A 10 -1.94 -14.06 -2.21
C ASP A 10 -3.47 -14.20 -2.28
N CYS A 11 -4.22 -13.50 -1.41
CA CYS A 11 -5.69 -13.39 -1.49
C CYS A 11 -6.21 -12.72 -2.78
N ASP A 12 -5.34 -12.11 -3.59
CA ASP A 12 -5.66 -11.51 -4.90
C ASP A 12 -6.31 -12.51 -5.89
N GLN A 13 -6.21 -13.83 -5.64
CA GLN A 13 -6.82 -14.82 -6.52
C GLN A 13 -8.35 -14.97 -6.37
N GLU A 14 -8.96 -14.47 -5.29
CA GLU A 14 -10.40 -14.65 -5.02
C GLU A 14 -11.20 -13.34 -5.00
N CYS A 15 -10.55 -12.17 -5.02
CA CYS A 15 -11.20 -10.86 -4.94
C CYS A 15 -10.68 -9.91 -6.03
N ASP A 16 -11.57 -9.31 -6.83
CA ASP A 16 -11.22 -8.31 -7.85
C ASP A 16 -10.62 -7.03 -7.25
N SER A 17 -10.89 -6.73 -5.98
CA SER A 17 -10.37 -5.57 -5.26
C SER A 17 -10.31 -5.80 -3.75
N LEU A 18 -9.23 -5.35 -3.11
CA LEU A 18 -9.02 -5.40 -1.66
C LEU A 18 -8.81 -3.98 -1.10
N ALA A 19 -9.59 -3.61 -0.08
CA ALA A 19 -9.36 -2.39 0.69
C ALA A 19 -8.62 -2.70 2.00
N LEU A 20 -7.44 -2.11 2.17
CA LEU A 20 -6.64 -2.21 3.40
C LEU A 20 -6.71 -0.89 4.17
N VAL A 21 -7.28 -0.92 5.37
CA VAL A 21 -7.31 0.23 6.29
C VAL A 21 -6.36 -0.03 7.46
N ALA A 22 -5.34 0.81 7.61
CA ALA A 22 -4.35 0.69 8.66
C ALA A 22 -3.69 2.04 8.98
N TYR A 23 -2.94 2.08 10.08
CA TYR A 23 -2.13 3.25 10.44
C TYR A 23 -1.06 3.55 9.39
N GLY A 24 -0.66 4.82 9.29
CA GLY A 24 0.33 5.29 8.31
C GLY A 24 1.63 4.47 8.33
N GLY A 25 2.17 4.17 9.52
CA GLY A 25 3.39 3.35 9.66
C GLY A 25 3.26 1.94 9.09
N THR A 26 2.09 1.31 9.25
CA THR A 26 1.77 -0.02 8.70
C THR A 26 1.71 0.05 7.17
N LEU A 27 0.99 1.03 6.62
CA LEU A 27 0.88 1.24 5.17
C LEU A 27 2.25 1.57 4.55
N SER A 28 3.08 2.37 5.22
CA SER A 28 4.44 2.68 4.78
C SER A 28 5.31 1.43 4.67
N GLN A 29 5.22 0.49 5.62
CA GLN A 29 5.97 -0.77 5.56
C GLN A 29 5.42 -1.71 4.49
N PHE A 30 4.10 -1.81 4.36
CA PHE A 30 3.46 -2.57 3.29
C PHE A 30 3.91 -2.06 1.90
N LEU A 31 3.90 -0.76 1.68
CA LEU A 31 4.34 -0.17 0.42
C LEU A 31 5.83 -0.40 0.17
N LYS A 32 6.68 -0.38 1.20
CA LYS A 32 8.10 -0.79 1.05
C LYS A 32 8.22 -2.22 0.54
N ILE A 33 7.48 -3.16 1.13
CA ILE A 33 7.45 -4.56 0.68
C ILE A 33 6.93 -4.66 -0.76
N PHE A 34 5.84 -3.94 -1.07
CA PHE A 34 5.27 -3.89 -2.41
C PHE A 34 6.31 -3.44 -3.46
N TYR A 35 7.09 -2.39 -3.17
CA TYR A 35 8.14 -1.88 -4.05
C TYR A 35 9.49 -2.62 -3.95
N GLY A 36 9.60 -3.65 -3.11
CA GLY A 36 10.88 -4.35 -2.90
C GLY A 36 11.95 -3.49 -2.22
N ILE A 37 11.55 -2.46 -1.48
CA ILE A 37 12.44 -1.60 -0.72
C ILE A 37 12.85 -2.35 0.56
N PRO A 38 14.15 -2.45 0.88
CA PRO A 38 14.60 -3.05 2.13
C PRO A 38 13.95 -2.39 3.36
N PRO A 39 13.54 -3.18 4.37
CA PRO A 39 12.95 -2.63 5.60
C PRO A 39 13.86 -1.59 6.27
N VAL A 40 15.16 -1.88 6.30
CA VAL A 40 16.21 -0.94 6.69
C VAL A 40 16.69 -0.23 5.44
N SER A 41 16.13 0.95 5.18
CA SER A 41 16.50 1.82 4.05
C SER A 41 16.41 3.28 4.46
N PRO A 42 17.21 4.17 3.87
CA PRO A 42 17.11 5.61 4.11
C PRO A 42 15.85 6.24 3.47
N TYR A 43 15.09 5.46 2.70
CA TYR A 43 13.87 5.91 2.04
C TYR A 43 12.66 5.69 2.94
N ALA A 44 11.81 6.72 3.04
CA ALA A 44 10.53 6.65 3.72
C ALA A 44 9.39 6.86 2.71
N ILE A 45 8.32 6.09 2.88
CA ILE A 45 7.05 6.33 2.19
C ILE A 45 6.14 6.99 3.20
N LEU A 46 5.75 8.24 2.95
CA LEU A 46 4.90 9.00 3.85
C LEU A 46 3.43 8.75 3.50
N THR A 47 2.64 8.53 4.54
CA THR A 47 1.19 8.40 4.48
C THR A 47 0.62 9.40 5.47
N GLY A 48 -0.05 10.42 4.94
CA GLY A 48 -0.77 11.41 5.73
C GLY A 48 -2.08 10.83 6.28
N ASP A 49 -2.72 11.58 7.18
CA ASP A 49 -3.99 11.18 7.77
C ASP A 49 -5.06 10.99 6.69
N ILE A 50 -5.73 9.84 6.72
CA ILE A 50 -6.75 9.44 5.73
C ILE A 50 -6.19 9.42 4.29
N GLY A 51 -4.85 9.33 4.13
CA GLY A 51 -4.22 9.25 2.81
C GLY A 51 -4.62 7.96 2.08
N VAL A 52 -5.10 8.10 0.84
CA VAL A 52 -5.51 6.95 0.02
C VAL A 52 -4.39 6.55 -0.93
N HIS A 53 -4.12 5.25 -1.01
CA HIS A 53 -3.17 4.65 -1.95
C HIS A 53 -3.92 3.72 -2.89
N HIS A 54 -3.65 3.84 -4.19
CA HIS A 54 -4.21 2.94 -5.19
C HIS A 54 -3.09 2.33 -6.00
N ILE A 55 -2.95 1.03 -5.80
CA ILE A 55 -1.96 0.16 -6.43
C ILE A 55 -2.66 -1.08 -6.97
N GLN A 56 -2.07 -1.70 -7.98
CA GLN A 56 -2.56 -2.92 -8.58
C GLN A 56 -1.41 -3.93 -8.67
N ILE A 57 -1.69 -5.16 -8.26
CA ILE A 57 -0.82 -6.31 -8.47
C ILE A 57 -1.47 -7.13 -9.59
N THR A 58 -0.65 -7.59 -10.52
CA THR A 58 -1.02 -8.61 -11.50
C THR A 58 0.09 -9.63 -11.56
N LYS A 59 -0.13 -10.75 -12.25
CA LYS A 59 0.90 -11.80 -12.41
C LYS A 59 2.25 -11.29 -12.94
N ASN A 60 2.23 -10.26 -13.80
CA ASN A 60 3.43 -9.82 -14.52
C ASN A 60 3.89 -8.39 -14.17
N MET A 61 3.06 -7.62 -13.48
CA MET A 61 3.38 -6.23 -13.18
C MET A 61 2.74 -5.73 -11.90
N LYS A 62 3.46 -4.84 -11.22
CA LYS A 62 2.96 -3.98 -10.14
C LYS A 62 2.77 -2.58 -10.71
N LYS A 63 1.59 -2.00 -10.49
CA LYS A 63 1.26 -0.67 -11.00
C LYS A 63 0.83 0.24 -9.86
N THR A 64 1.29 1.48 -9.91
CA THR A 64 0.89 2.54 -8.97
C THR A 64 0.06 3.56 -9.73
N PHE A 65 -1.17 3.81 -9.25
CA PHE A 65 -2.00 4.87 -9.79
C PHE A 65 -1.75 6.17 -9.03
N PHE A 66 -1.79 6.10 -7.70
CA PHE A 66 -1.43 7.23 -6.82
C PHE A 66 -1.06 6.72 -5.42
N LEU A 67 -0.29 7.55 -4.70
CA LEU A 67 0.05 7.33 -3.30
C LEU A 67 -0.31 8.58 -2.51
N ASN A 68 -0.80 8.38 -1.28
CA ASN A 68 -1.08 9.44 -0.31
C ASN A 68 -1.98 10.55 -0.89
N ARG A 69 -3.03 10.17 -1.62
CA ARG A 69 -3.99 11.12 -2.18
C ARG A 69 -4.94 11.58 -1.07
N GLN A 70 -5.06 12.91 -0.91
CA GLN A 70 -5.83 13.56 0.15
C GLN A 70 -6.80 14.62 -0.39
N ASP A 71 -7.06 14.62 -1.70
CA ASP A 71 -7.97 15.57 -2.36
C ASP A 71 -9.41 15.49 -1.86
N HIS A 72 -9.84 14.32 -1.35
CA HIS A 72 -11.12 14.17 -0.67
C HIS A 72 -11.24 14.95 0.65
N LEU A 73 -10.12 15.47 1.19
CA LEU A 73 -10.11 16.36 2.35
C LEU A 73 -10.17 17.84 1.94
N GLU A 74 -10.04 18.15 0.64
CA GLU A 74 -10.17 19.54 0.17
C GLU A 74 -11.60 20.03 0.41
N GLY A 75 -11.74 21.10 1.19
CA GLY A 75 -13.04 21.68 1.55
C GLY A 75 -13.60 21.26 2.91
N LEU A 76 -12.84 20.47 3.69
CA LEU A 76 -13.04 20.33 5.14
C LEU A 76 -12.44 21.50 5.93
#